data_AF-A0A958K700-F1
#
_entry.id   AF-A0A958K700-F1
#
_cell.length_a   1.000
_cell.length_b   1.000
_cell.length_c   1.000
_cell.angle_alpha   90.00
_cell.angle_beta   90.00
_cell.angle_gamma   90.00
#
_symmetry.space_group_name_H-M   'P 1'
#
loop_
_entity.id
_entity.type
_entity.pdbx_description
1 polymer ?
#
loop_
_entity_poly.entity_id
_entity_poly.type
_entity_poly.pdbx_seq_one_letter_code
_entity_poly.pdbx_strand_id
1 'polypeptide(L)'
;VPKWIGRNHSDTGHFKPFWYYAGIIFSKDLFVFLDEFVGDFKSQRLYSMGPSEAILGLAILIPVLSVLVRPKSIWTGLRAGKYSFVLFSFVWTCLSFLVYSFVKYKTPWLIINITFPWILCLAAVLTHLCDRVGIFLFRIATTIVVLSSFAGFSWYYNFTLPYGEGNAYSYVHTSAGMLALTKDIEHYKEKSMSSRILVGVSGYWPLPFYLRGYKEFLGYVNTTDFDRYAKEYDILILDKSVRIEREGWARKYYRLTDAQESYTYFRRLEVDSDQVSFELE
;
A
#
# COMPACT_ATOMS: atom_id res chain seq x y z
N VAL A 1 -2.86 -9.99 -8.36
CA VAL A 1 -3.73 -9.22 -7.44
C VAL A 1 -3.98 -9.95 -6.11
N PRO A 2 -3.29 -9.55 -5.03
CA PRO A 2 -3.68 -9.91 -3.68
C PRO A 2 -5.15 -9.51 -3.43
N LYS A 3 -6.01 -10.50 -3.13
CA LYS A 3 -7.47 -10.31 -2.96
C LYS A 3 -7.88 -9.30 -1.86
N TRP A 4 -6.94 -8.83 -1.04
CA TRP A 4 -7.25 -7.86 0.02
C TRP A 4 -7.35 -6.42 -0.51
N ILE A 5 -6.66 -6.07 -1.61
CA ILE A 5 -6.71 -4.76 -2.31
C ILE A 5 -7.28 -4.88 -3.74
N GLY A 6 -7.60 -6.10 -4.22
CA GLY A 6 -8.27 -6.27 -5.50
C GLY A 6 -9.61 -5.52 -5.58
N ARG A 7 -9.60 -4.36 -6.25
CA ARG A 7 -10.78 -3.76 -6.86
C ARG A 7 -11.17 -4.64 -8.04
N ASN A 8 -11.79 -5.78 -7.76
CA ASN A 8 -12.57 -6.46 -8.78
C ASN A 8 -13.67 -5.50 -9.26
N HIS A 9 -14.17 -5.71 -10.47
CA HIS A 9 -15.21 -4.91 -11.17
C HIS A 9 -16.52 -4.66 -10.40
N SER A 10 -16.63 -5.12 -9.16
CA SER A 10 -17.69 -4.77 -8.22
C SER A 10 -17.08 -4.08 -7.00
N ASP A 11 -17.64 -2.93 -6.60
CA ASP A 11 -17.32 -2.10 -5.43
C ASP A 11 -17.37 -2.82 -4.05
N THR A 12 -17.41 -4.15 -4.05
CA THR A 12 -17.46 -5.04 -2.89
C THR A 12 -16.08 -5.31 -2.27
N GLY A 13 -14.99 -4.79 -2.85
CA GLY A 13 -13.63 -4.99 -2.36
C GLY A 13 -13.39 -4.52 -0.92
N HIS A 14 -14.22 -3.61 -0.42
CA HIS A 14 -14.15 -3.08 0.96
C HIS A 14 -15.04 -3.83 1.95
N PHE A 15 -15.93 -4.72 1.50
CA PHE A 15 -16.73 -5.54 2.40
C PHE A 15 -15.92 -6.74 2.86
N LYS A 16 -15.52 -6.73 4.13
CA LYS A 16 -14.62 -7.74 4.69
C LYS A 16 -15.23 -8.41 5.93
N PRO A 17 -14.91 -9.69 6.21
CA PRO A 17 -15.45 -10.41 7.37
C PRO A 17 -15.01 -9.77 8.69
N PHE A 18 -15.65 -10.18 9.79
CA PHE A 18 -15.31 -9.73 11.15
C PHE A 18 -13.81 -9.92 11.45
N TRP A 19 -13.26 -11.10 11.12
CA TRP A 19 -11.88 -11.48 11.39
C TRP A 19 -10.82 -10.85 10.47
N TYR A 20 -11.19 -9.86 9.64
CA TYR A 20 -10.28 -9.26 8.67
C TYR A 20 -9.01 -8.68 9.29
N TYR A 21 -9.13 -7.86 10.35
CA TYR A 21 -7.96 -7.25 10.99
C TYR A 21 -7.11 -8.29 11.73
N ALA A 22 -7.72 -9.34 12.30
CA ALA A 22 -6.97 -10.45 12.85
C ALA A 22 -6.15 -11.17 11.76
N GLY A 23 -6.74 -11.41 10.59
CA GLY A 23 -6.03 -12.02 9.46
C GLY A 23 -4.86 -11.17 8.93
N ILE A 24 -4.91 -9.85 9.07
CA ILE A 24 -3.75 -8.99 8.75
C ILE A 24 -2.68 -9.11 9.84
N ILE A 25 -3.07 -9.06 11.12
CA ILE A 25 -2.15 -9.08 12.26
C ILE A 25 -1.40 -10.41 12.36
N PHE A 26 -2.10 -11.52 12.20
CA PHE A 26 -1.56 -12.87 12.42
C PHE A 26 -1.10 -13.55 11.12
N SER A 27 -1.16 -12.85 9.99
CA SER A 27 -1.08 -13.42 8.63
C SER A 27 -2.14 -14.50 8.38
N LYS A 28 -2.43 -14.76 7.11
CA LYS A 28 -3.05 -16.03 6.72
C LYS A 28 -2.11 -17.20 6.94
N ASP A 29 -0.80 -16.99 7.09
CA ASP A 29 0.19 -18.04 7.27
C ASP A 29 0.12 -18.71 8.64
N LEU A 30 -0.30 -18.03 9.72
CA LEU A 30 -0.57 -18.70 11.00
C LEU A 30 -1.82 -19.60 10.90
N PHE A 31 -2.83 -19.17 10.16
CA PHE A 31 -4.02 -19.98 9.90
C PHE A 31 -3.75 -21.10 8.88
N VAL A 32 -2.89 -20.89 7.89
CA VAL A 32 -2.39 -21.93 6.98
C VAL A 32 -1.50 -22.93 7.72
N PHE A 33 -0.65 -22.47 8.66
CA PHE A 33 0.13 -23.36 9.53
C PHE A 33 -0.77 -24.20 10.46
N LEU A 34 -1.85 -23.61 10.98
CA LEU A 34 -2.85 -24.33 11.77
C LEU A 34 -3.76 -25.23 10.91
N ASP A 35 -4.10 -24.84 9.68
CA ASP A 35 -4.87 -25.64 8.71
C ASP A 35 -4.02 -26.77 8.08
N GLU A 36 -2.71 -26.56 7.87
CA GLU A 36 -1.75 -27.61 7.48
C GLU A 36 -1.63 -28.69 8.57
N PHE A 37 -1.77 -28.29 9.83
CA PHE A 37 -1.82 -29.21 10.96
C PHE A 37 -3.13 -30.03 10.99
N VAL A 38 -4.20 -29.52 10.40
CA VAL A 38 -5.53 -30.18 10.31
C VAL A 38 -5.75 -30.88 8.96
N GLY A 39 -4.86 -30.64 7.99
CA GLY A 39 -4.71 -31.45 6.78
C GLY A 39 -5.82 -31.23 5.76
N ASP A 40 -5.98 -30.03 5.22
CA ASP A 40 -6.52 -29.90 3.86
C ASP A 40 -6.10 -28.64 3.09
N PHE A 41 -5.82 -28.88 1.81
CA PHE A 41 -5.80 -27.99 0.64
C PHE A 41 -4.56 -27.20 0.16
N LYS A 42 -4.39 -27.31 -1.17
CA LYS A 42 -3.36 -26.78 -2.08
C LYS A 42 -3.19 -25.26 -2.00
N SER A 43 -2.03 -24.78 -1.56
CA SER A 43 -1.68 -23.35 -1.59
C SER A 43 -1.09 -22.94 -2.95
N GLN A 44 -1.85 -22.15 -3.72
CA GLN A 44 -1.26 -21.32 -4.77
C GLN A 44 -0.58 -20.12 -4.10
N ARG A 45 0.74 -20.01 -4.34
CA ARG A 45 1.66 -18.90 -4.02
C ARG A 45 0.95 -17.64 -3.48
N LEU A 46 0.92 -17.51 -2.15
CA LEU A 46 0.66 -16.25 -1.49
C LEU A 46 2.01 -15.57 -1.24
N TYR A 47 2.14 -14.38 -1.82
CA TYR A 47 3.31 -13.53 -1.66
C TYR A 47 3.52 -13.24 -0.18
N SER A 48 4.70 -13.62 0.29
CA SER A 48 5.25 -13.45 1.63
C SER A 48 4.96 -12.05 2.19
N MET A 49 4.14 -11.98 3.24
CA MET A 49 4.06 -10.80 4.09
C MET A 49 5.40 -10.60 4.82
N GLY A 50 5.70 -9.35 5.19
CA GLY A 50 6.98 -9.00 5.78
C GLY A 50 7.21 -9.66 7.15
N PRO A 51 8.47 -9.72 7.64
CA PRO A 51 8.77 -10.21 8.99
C PRO A 51 8.19 -9.34 10.12
N SER A 52 7.69 -8.13 9.81
CA SER A 52 7.09 -7.19 10.77
C SER A 52 5.85 -7.75 11.47
N GLU A 53 5.07 -8.57 10.78
CA GLU A 53 3.80 -9.12 11.28
C GLU A 53 4.04 -10.29 12.25
N ALA A 54 5.11 -11.07 12.06
CA ALA A 54 5.56 -12.07 13.03
C ALA A 54 6.05 -11.43 14.34
N ILE A 55 6.69 -10.26 14.25
CA ILE A 55 7.08 -9.45 15.42
C ILE A 55 5.83 -8.92 16.14
N LEU A 56 4.78 -8.51 15.41
CA LEU A 56 3.48 -8.17 15.98
C LEU A 56 2.79 -9.39 16.63
N GLY A 57 2.87 -10.58 16.03
CA GLY A 57 2.39 -11.84 16.60
C GLY A 57 3.06 -12.21 17.93
N LEU A 58 4.39 -12.11 17.99
CA LEU A 58 5.16 -12.31 19.23
C LEU A 58 4.85 -11.23 20.27
N ALA A 59 4.58 -10.00 19.81
CA ALA A 59 4.13 -8.90 20.66
C ALA A 59 2.74 -9.11 21.29
N ILE A 60 1.95 -10.05 20.77
CA ILE A 60 0.62 -10.41 21.27
C ILE A 60 0.73 -11.48 22.35
N LEU A 61 1.54 -12.50 22.10
CA LEU A 61 1.69 -13.65 22.99
C LEU A 61 2.36 -13.27 24.32
N ILE A 62 3.37 -12.41 24.29
CA ILE A 62 4.15 -12.07 25.51
C ILE A 62 3.28 -11.36 26.57
N PRO A 63 2.51 -10.30 26.24
CA PRO A 63 1.59 -9.67 27.20
C PRO A 63 0.50 -10.61 27.69
N VAL A 64 -0.15 -11.36 26.78
CA VAL A 64 -1.26 -12.28 27.14
C VAL A 64 -0.77 -13.38 28.07
N LEU A 65 0.38 -14.01 27.76
CA LEU A 65 0.99 -15.01 28.62
C LEU A 65 1.43 -14.41 29.97
N SER A 66 1.97 -13.20 29.99
CA SER A 66 2.35 -12.53 31.24
C SER A 66 1.15 -12.26 32.17
N VAL A 67 -0.02 -11.97 31.58
CA VAL A 67 -1.29 -11.78 32.29
C VAL A 67 -1.82 -13.10 32.84
N LEU A 68 -1.78 -14.17 32.03
CA LEU A 68 -2.27 -15.50 32.41
C LEU A 68 -1.42 -16.14 33.51
N VAL A 69 -0.10 -15.91 33.53
CA VAL A 69 0.80 -16.50 34.53
C VAL A 69 0.70 -15.81 35.90
N ARG A 70 0.28 -14.53 35.97
CA ARG A 70 0.23 -13.77 37.25
C ARG A 70 -1.00 -12.87 37.41
N PRO A 71 -2.22 -13.44 37.45
CA PRO A 71 -3.46 -12.66 37.52
C PRO A 71 -3.57 -11.82 38.79
N LYS A 72 -3.12 -12.33 39.95
CA LYS A 72 -3.26 -11.65 41.26
C LYS A 72 -2.42 -10.37 41.39
N SER A 73 -1.19 -10.35 40.87
CA SER A 73 -0.29 -9.18 40.94
C SER A 73 -0.76 -8.03 40.05
N ILE A 74 -1.42 -8.37 38.94
CA ILE A 74 -1.97 -7.39 38.00
C ILE A 74 -3.24 -6.79 38.61
N TRP A 75 -4.12 -7.62 39.18
CA TRP A 75 -5.34 -7.16 39.83
C TRP A 75 -5.09 -6.20 40.99
N THR A 76 -4.08 -6.46 41.82
CA THR A 76 -3.71 -5.55 42.91
C THR A 76 -3.10 -4.25 42.38
N GLY A 77 -2.24 -4.30 41.37
CA GLY A 77 -1.66 -3.10 40.76
C GLY A 77 -2.67 -2.25 39.97
N LEU A 78 -3.70 -2.88 39.38
CA LEU A 78 -4.82 -2.20 38.73
C LEU A 78 -5.67 -1.45 39.75
N ARG A 79 -6.03 -2.10 40.87
CA ARG A 79 -6.74 -1.43 41.99
C ARG A 79 -5.95 -0.26 42.59
N ALA A 80 -4.63 -0.33 42.58
CA ALA A 80 -3.74 0.73 43.04
C ALA A 80 -3.45 1.81 41.97
N GLY A 81 -4.05 1.73 40.77
CA GLY A 81 -3.86 2.70 39.69
C GLY A 81 -2.49 2.66 39.01
N LYS A 82 -1.59 1.75 39.40
CA LYS A 82 -0.21 1.65 38.90
C LYS A 82 -0.12 1.34 37.40
N TYR A 83 -1.15 0.69 36.85
CA TYR A 83 -1.20 0.26 35.45
C TYR A 83 -2.27 0.98 34.63
N SER A 84 -2.76 2.14 35.09
CA SER A 84 -3.89 2.84 34.45
C SER A 84 -3.66 3.14 32.96
N PHE A 85 -2.44 3.52 32.57
CA PHE A 85 -2.09 3.78 31.16
C PHE A 85 -2.08 2.51 30.30
N VAL A 86 -1.55 1.40 30.84
CA VAL A 86 -1.53 0.10 30.15
C VAL A 86 -2.95 -0.44 30.00
N LEU A 87 -3.78 -0.29 31.05
CA LEU A 87 -5.20 -0.65 31.00
C LEU A 87 -5.95 0.18 29.96
N PHE A 88 -5.75 1.51 29.94
CA PHE A 88 -6.33 2.38 28.93
C PHE A 88 -5.95 1.93 27.52
N SER A 89 -4.67 1.64 27.28
CA SER A 89 -4.17 1.19 25.97
C SER A 89 -4.73 -0.18 25.59
N PHE A 90 -4.87 -1.10 26.55
CA PHE A 90 -5.50 -2.41 26.32
C PHE A 90 -6.98 -2.27 25.96
N VAL A 91 -7.74 -1.49 26.73
CA VAL A 91 -9.16 -1.22 26.46
C VAL A 91 -9.32 -0.54 25.10
N TRP A 92 -8.48 0.43 24.78
CA TRP A 92 -8.45 1.09 23.47
C TRP A 92 -8.21 0.06 22.35
N THR A 93 -7.23 -0.82 22.50
CA THR A 93 -6.94 -1.89 21.52
C THR A 93 -8.16 -2.79 21.30
N CYS A 94 -8.77 -3.29 22.39
CA CYS A 94 -9.93 -4.18 22.32
C CYS A 94 -11.16 -3.51 21.71
N LEU A 95 -11.46 -2.27 22.12
CA LEU A 95 -12.60 -1.51 21.59
C LEU A 95 -12.39 -1.14 20.12
N SER A 96 -11.20 -0.66 19.74
CA SER A 96 -10.84 -0.41 18.34
C SER A 96 -11.01 -1.67 17.50
N PHE A 97 -10.46 -2.81 17.95
CA PHE A 97 -10.59 -4.08 17.26
C PHE A 97 -12.07 -4.47 17.09
N LEU A 98 -12.87 -4.39 18.15
CA LEU A 98 -14.27 -4.76 18.13
C LEU A 98 -15.08 -3.86 17.19
N VAL A 99 -14.98 -2.54 17.37
CA VAL A 99 -15.70 -1.54 16.56
C VAL A 99 -15.36 -1.71 15.09
N TYR A 100 -14.07 -1.73 14.73
CA TYR A 100 -13.67 -1.87 13.33
C TYR A 100 -14.01 -3.25 12.75
N SER A 101 -14.06 -4.31 13.56
CA SER A 101 -14.47 -5.63 13.10
C SER A 101 -15.97 -5.71 12.77
N PHE A 102 -16.82 -4.95 13.46
CA PHE A 102 -18.26 -4.86 13.17
C PHE A 102 -18.59 -4.01 11.93
N VAL A 103 -17.77 -3.01 11.59
CA VAL A 103 -17.99 -2.22 10.38
C VAL A 103 -17.83 -3.12 9.15
N LYS A 104 -18.85 -3.16 8.29
CA LYS A 104 -18.82 -3.99 7.06
C LYS A 104 -17.81 -3.46 6.05
N TYR A 105 -17.78 -2.14 5.84
CA TYR A 105 -16.81 -1.45 5.00
C TYR A 105 -15.49 -1.29 5.76
N LYS A 106 -14.51 -2.14 5.46
CA LYS A 106 -13.20 -2.16 6.11
C LYS A 106 -12.12 -1.68 5.17
N THR A 107 -11.22 -0.87 5.72
CA THR A 107 -10.01 -0.41 5.04
C THR A 107 -8.79 -0.86 5.84
N PRO A 108 -7.68 -1.21 5.17
CA PRO A 108 -6.53 -1.80 5.86
C PRO A 108 -5.84 -0.83 6.83
N TRP A 109 -5.81 0.47 6.51
CA TRP A 109 -5.14 1.49 7.36
C TRP A 109 -5.76 1.66 8.75
N LEU A 110 -7.01 1.22 8.97
CA LEU A 110 -7.61 1.23 10.31
C LEU A 110 -6.87 0.31 11.30
N ILE A 111 -6.07 -0.64 10.81
CA ILE A 111 -5.23 -1.49 11.65
C ILE A 111 -4.30 -0.68 12.55
N ILE A 112 -3.88 0.51 12.13
CA ILE A 112 -2.99 1.39 12.90
C ILE A 112 -3.62 1.75 14.26
N ASN A 113 -4.94 1.97 14.29
CA ASN A 113 -5.68 2.28 15.52
C ASN A 113 -5.82 1.08 16.47
N ILE A 114 -5.50 -0.13 15.99
CA ILE A 114 -5.46 -1.37 16.77
C ILE A 114 -4.01 -1.64 17.20
N THR A 115 -3.05 -1.59 16.27
CA THR A 115 -1.66 -1.94 16.53
C THR A 115 -0.93 -0.90 17.35
N PHE A 116 -1.24 0.39 17.21
CA PHE A 116 -0.57 1.44 17.97
C PHE A 116 -0.73 1.31 19.50
N PRO A 117 -1.96 1.28 20.06
CA PRO A 117 -2.11 1.07 21.50
C PRO A 117 -1.61 -0.29 21.96
N TRP A 118 -1.63 -1.30 21.08
CA TRP A 118 -1.05 -2.60 21.36
C TRP A 118 0.46 -2.52 21.58
N ILE A 119 1.18 -1.82 20.72
CA ILE A 119 2.64 -1.63 20.82
C ILE A 119 3.01 -0.97 22.15
N LEU A 120 2.17 -0.06 22.66
CA LEU A 120 2.37 0.55 23.99
C LEU A 120 2.26 -0.49 25.11
N CYS A 121 1.27 -1.38 25.04
CA CYS A 121 1.13 -2.50 25.99
C CYS A 121 2.35 -3.44 25.93
N LEU A 122 2.81 -3.78 24.72
CA LEU A 122 4.02 -4.59 24.53
C LEU A 122 5.23 -3.93 25.19
N ALA A 123 5.46 -2.66 24.91
CA ALA A 123 6.60 -1.92 25.43
C ALA A 123 6.61 -1.96 26.96
N ALA A 124 5.46 -1.72 27.61
CA ALA A 124 5.34 -1.77 29.07
C ALA A 124 5.69 -3.17 29.64
N VAL A 125 5.23 -4.24 28.99
CA VAL A 125 5.54 -5.62 29.42
C VAL A 125 7.04 -5.92 29.23
N LEU A 126 7.61 -5.55 28.08
CA LEU A 126 9.04 -5.75 27.81
C LEU A 126 9.91 -4.97 28.80
N THR A 127 9.56 -3.73 29.15
CA THR A 127 10.28 -2.96 30.17
C THR A 127 10.24 -3.67 31.53
N HIS A 128 9.08 -4.15 31.96
CA HIS A 128 8.95 -4.90 33.21
C HIS A 128 9.75 -6.21 33.23
N LEU A 129 9.84 -6.91 32.10
CA LEU A 129 10.67 -8.10 31.96
C LEU A 129 12.16 -7.72 32.03
N CYS A 130 12.58 -6.69 31.31
CA CYS A 130 13.98 -6.23 31.28
C CYS A 130 14.49 -5.72 32.64
N ASP A 131 13.67 -5.02 33.41
CA ASP A 131 14.06 -4.48 34.73
C ASP A 131 14.32 -5.58 35.77
N ARG A 132 13.77 -6.79 35.57
CA ARG A 132 13.94 -7.93 36.48
C ARG A 132 15.29 -8.64 36.31
N VAL A 133 15.90 -8.55 35.13
CA VAL A 133 17.04 -9.41 34.79
C VAL A 133 18.38 -8.68 34.94
N GLY A 134 18.40 -7.37 35.21
CA GLY A 134 19.66 -6.64 35.46
C GLY A 134 20.63 -6.62 34.26
N ILE A 135 20.12 -6.83 33.04
CA ILE A 135 20.97 -6.98 31.85
C ILE A 135 20.92 -5.72 30.97
N PHE A 136 21.61 -4.67 31.41
CA PHE A 136 21.74 -3.41 30.65
C PHE A 136 22.21 -3.64 29.20
N LEU A 137 23.19 -4.54 29.02
CA LEU A 137 23.72 -4.91 27.71
C LEU A 137 22.68 -5.60 26.81
N PHE A 138 21.81 -6.45 27.37
CA PHE A 138 20.72 -7.09 26.62
C PHE A 138 19.66 -6.06 26.20
N ARG A 139 19.38 -5.06 27.04
CA ARG A 139 18.48 -3.95 26.67
C ARG A 139 19.01 -3.17 25.49
N ILE A 140 20.30 -2.80 25.53
CA ILE A 140 20.96 -2.11 24.42
C ILE A 140 20.96 -2.98 23.17
N ALA A 141 21.39 -4.24 23.27
CA ALA A 141 21.43 -5.16 22.14
C ALA A 141 20.04 -5.35 21.51
N THR A 142 19.01 -5.56 22.32
CA THR A 142 17.62 -5.69 21.83
C THR A 142 17.14 -4.42 21.17
N THR A 143 17.42 -3.25 21.74
CA THR A 143 17.05 -1.95 21.17
C THR A 143 17.73 -1.74 19.82
N ILE A 144 19.02 -2.04 19.71
CA ILE A 144 19.79 -1.91 18.46
C ILE A 144 19.25 -2.86 17.40
N VAL A 145 18.95 -4.12 17.75
CA VAL A 145 18.40 -5.11 16.82
C VAL A 145 17.04 -4.66 16.30
N VAL A 146 16.16 -4.19 17.18
CA VAL A 146 14.82 -3.71 16.81
C VAL A 146 14.92 -2.47 15.91
N LEU A 147 15.69 -1.46 16.29
CA LEU A 147 15.86 -0.24 15.49
C LEU A 147 16.52 -0.53 14.14
N SER A 148 17.55 -1.37 14.11
CA SER A 148 18.20 -1.78 12.86
C SER A 148 17.25 -2.54 11.94
N SER A 149 16.39 -3.40 12.50
CA SER A 149 15.36 -4.13 11.74
C SER A 149 14.35 -3.16 11.14
N PHE A 150 13.82 -2.22 11.93
CA PHE A 150 12.87 -1.21 11.44
C PHE A 150 13.51 -0.31 10.38
N ALA A 151 14.77 0.10 10.56
CA ALA A 151 15.49 0.88 9.56
C ALA A 151 15.68 0.09 8.26
N GLY A 152 16.05 -1.18 8.35
CA GLY A 152 16.20 -2.08 7.20
C GLY A 152 14.89 -2.28 6.43
N PHE A 153 13.78 -2.55 7.13
CA PHE A 153 12.46 -2.66 6.50
C PHE A 153 12.00 -1.34 5.88
N SER A 154 12.19 -0.23 6.59
CA SER A 154 11.86 1.09 6.08
C SER A 154 12.64 1.39 4.81
N TRP A 155 13.95 1.11 4.80
CA TRP A 155 14.78 1.27 3.61
C TRP A 155 14.28 0.41 2.44
N TYR A 156 14.07 -0.88 2.69
CA TYR A 156 13.63 -1.82 1.67
C TYR A 156 12.30 -1.40 1.04
N TYR A 157 11.27 -1.11 1.84
CA TYR A 157 9.94 -0.78 1.32
C TYR A 157 9.83 0.65 0.77
N ASN A 158 10.74 1.57 1.09
CA ASN A 158 10.73 2.92 0.52
C ASN A 158 11.63 3.07 -0.72
N PHE A 159 12.72 2.32 -0.82
CA PHE A 159 13.72 2.51 -1.89
C PHE A 159 13.91 1.29 -2.79
N THR A 160 13.82 0.08 -2.26
CA THR A 160 14.01 -1.16 -3.04
C THR A 160 12.70 -1.64 -3.65
N LEU A 161 11.60 -1.59 -2.89
CA LEU A 161 10.27 -2.01 -3.31
C LEU A 161 9.22 -0.93 -3.01
N PRO A 162 9.33 0.29 -3.59
CA PRO A 162 8.43 1.41 -3.27
C PRO A 162 6.99 1.25 -3.74
N TYR A 163 6.73 0.40 -4.74
CA TYR A 163 5.42 0.30 -5.40
C TYR A 163 5.12 -1.10 -5.94
N GLY A 164 3.91 -1.30 -6.45
CA GLY A 164 3.43 -2.57 -7.03
C GLY A 164 2.88 -3.58 -6.01
N GLU A 165 2.42 -4.74 -6.52
CA GLU A 165 1.78 -5.80 -5.72
C GLU A 165 2.68 -6.38 -4.60
N GLY A 166 4.02 -6.26 -4.75
CA GLY A 166 4.99 -6.74 -3.77
C GLY A 166 5.09 -5.88 -2.51
N ASN A 167 4.67 -4.61 -2.56
CA ASN A 167 4.66 -3.73 -1.40
C ASN A 167 3.25 -3.59 -0.83
N ALA A 168 2.98 -4.28 0.28
CA ALA A 168 1.71 -4.23 0.99
C ALA A 168 1.40 -2.83 1.59
N TYR A 169 2.41 -1.98 1.78
CA TYR A 169 2.25 -0.63 2.33
C TYR A 169 1.92 0.44 1.27
N SER A 170 1.92 0.08 -0.02
CA SER A 170 1.61 1.02 -1.09
C SER A 170 0.10 1.28 -1.17
N TYR A 171 -0.33 2.53 -0.93
CA TYR A 171 -1.75 2.92 -0.87
C TYR A 171 -2.48 2.76 -2.21
N VAL A 172 -1.78 3.05 -3.31
CA VAL A 172 -2.18 2.71 -4.68
C VAL A 172 -1.00 2.00 -5.28
N HIS A 173 -1.18 0.76 -5.72
CA HIS A 173 -0.14 0.03 -6.45
C HIS A 173 0.08 0.69 -7.81
N THR A 174 0.79 1.82 -7.81
CA THR A 174 1.35 2.43 -9.00
C THR A 174 2.37 1.48 -9.59
N SER A 175 2.41 1.45 -10.92
CA SER A 175 3.44 0.71 -11.62
C SER A 175 4.53 1.67 -12.09
N ALA A 176 5.74 1.15 -12.36
CA ALA A 176 6.82 1.92 -12.98
C ALA A 176 6.38 2.61 -14.29
N GLY A 177 5.42 2.01 -15.00
CA GLY A 177 4.83 2.58 -16.21
C GLY A 177 4.15 3.93 -16.01
N MET A 178 3.62 4.23 -14.82
CA MET A 178 3.07 5.55 -14.53
C MET A 178 4.18 6.62 -14.52
N LEU A 179 5.33 6.34 -13.88
CA LEU A 179 6.48 7.25 -13.88
C LEU A 179 7.12 7.38 -15.26
N ALA A 180 7.11 6.30 -16.06
CA ALA A 180 7.55 6.36 -17.45
C ALA A 180 6.65 7.28 -18.28
N LEU A 181 5.32 7.17 -18.11
CA LEU A 181 4.35 8.04 -18.77
C LEU A 181 4.58 9.51 -18.42
N THR A 182 4.77 9.84 -17.13
CA THR A 182 5.00 11.24 -16.72
C THR A 182 6.27 11.80 -17.35
N LYS A 183 7.35 11.02 -17.42
CA LYS A 183 8.61 11.42 -18.08
C LYS A 183 8.42 11.65 -19.58
N ASP A 184 7.68 10.76 -20.26
CA ASP A 184 7.43 10.91 -21.69
C ASP A 184 6.57 12.14 -22.00
N ILE A 185 5.61 12.47 -21.12
CA ILE A 185 4.81 13.71 -21.20
C ILE A 185 5.68 14.94 -20.97
N GLU A 186 6.56 14.91 -19.95
CA GLU A 186 7.53 15.99 -19.69
C GLU A 186 8.41 16.24 -20.93
N HIS A 187 8.99 15.18 -21.50
CA HIS A 187 9.81 15.29 -22.71
C HIS A 187 9.04 15.81 -23.93
N TYR A 188 7.78 15.42 -24.08
CA TYR A 188 6.92 15.96 -25.13
C TYR A 188 6.65 17.46 -24.91
N LYS A 189 6.38 17.86 -23.66
CA LYS A 189 6.11 19.23 -23.24
C LYS A 189 7.31 20.16 -23.41
N GLU A 190 8.54 19.66 -23.27
CA GLU A 190 9.77 20.40 -23.58
C GLU A 190 9.81 20.87 -25.04
N LYS A 191 9.28 20.06 -25.96
CA LYS A 191 9.23 20.38 -27.41
C LYS A 191 7.98 21.17 -27.80
N SER A 192 6.88 20.98 -27.08
CA SER A 192 5.60 21.66 -27.34
C SER A 192 4.92 22.04 -26.03
N MET A 193 5.28 23.22 -25.50
CA MET A 193 4.79 23.69 -24.19
C MET A 193 3.27 23.90 -24.15
N SER A 194 2.67 24.33 -25.27
CA SER A 194 1.24 24.62 -25.42
C SER A 194 0.36 23.39 -25.66
N SER A 195 0.98 22.21 -25.81
CA SER A 195 0.25 20.97 -26.11
C SER A 195 -0.77 20.61 -25.02
N ARG A 196 -1.93 20.10 -25.41
CA ARG A 196 -3.01 19.75 -24.48
C ARG A 196 -3.02 18.26 -24.17
N ILE A 197 -3.23 17.93 -22.90
CA ILE A 197 -3.25 16.57 -22.35
C ILE A 197 -4.68 16.21 -21.94
N LEU A 198 -5.20 15.11 -22.47
CA LEU A 198 -6.45 14.50 -22.02
C LEU A 198 -6.15 13.24 -21.22
N VAL A 199 -6.66 13.19 -20.00
CA VAL A 199 -6.69 11.98 -19.19
C VAL A 199 -8.06 11.32 -19.35
N GLY A 200 -8.11 10.29 -20.19
CA GLY A 200 -9.33 9.59 -20.61
C GLY A 200 -9.61 8.26 -19.92
N VAL A 201 -8.76 7.85 -18.97
CA VAL A 201 -8.92 6.60 -18.20
C VAL A 201 -9.81 6.79 -16.98
N SER A 202 -10.46 5.71 -16.52
CA SER A 202 -11.30 5.73 -15.32
C SER A 202 -10.49 5.80 -14.01
N GLY A 203 -9.44 4.98 -13.89
CA GLY A 203 -8.53 4.91 -12.74
C GLY A 203 -7.32 5.81 -12.90
N TYR A 204 -7.51 7.13 -12.99
CA TYR A 204 -6.43 8.07 -13.31
C TYR A 204 -5.53 8.48 -12.13
N TRP A 205 -5.89 8.21 -10.88
CA TRP A 205 -5.00 8.52 -9.76
C TRP A 205 -3.75 7.62 -9.78
N PRO A 206 -2.52 8.16 -9.60
CA PRO A 206 -2.22 9.52 -9.11
C PRO A 206 -1.80 10.55 -10.16
N LEU A 207 -2.13 10.37 -11.45
CA LEU A 207 -1.73 11.31 -12.53
C LEU A 207 -2.03 12.79 -12.24
N PRO A 208 -3.17 13.18 -11.62
CA PRO A 208 -3.41 14.59 -11.30
C PRO A 208 -2.33 15.23 -10.43
N PHE A 209 -1.72 14.46 -9.53
CA PHE A 209 -0.62 14.96 -8.72
C PHE A 209 0.60 15.27 -9.59
N TYR A 210 0.99 14.35 -10.48
CA TYR A 210 2.17 14.53 -11.34
C TYR A 210 1.96 15.61 -12.42
N LEU A 211 0.76 15.68 -12.99
CA LEU A 211 0.42 16.61 -14.06
C LEU A 211 -0.04 17.99 -13.56
N ARG A 212 0.01 18.25 -12.25
CA ARG A 212 -0.46 19.51 -11.62
C ARG A 212 0.18 20.78 -12.20
N GLY A 213 1.41 20.67 -12.71
CA GLY A 213 2.11 21.78 -13.37
C GLY A 213 1.48 22.20 -14.71
N TYR A 214 0.69 21.32 -15.33
CA TYR A 214 0.06 21.54 -16.64
C TYR A 214 -1.44 21.83 -16.57
N LYS A 215 -1.95 22.28 -15.41
CA LYS A 215 -3.38 22.45 -15.12
C LYS A 215 -4.18 23.20 -16.21
N GLU A 216 -3.58 24.15 -16.91
CA GLU A 216 -4.22 24.97 -17.95
C GLU A 216 -4.40 24.22 -19.28
N PHE A 217 -3.61 23.15 -19.48
CA PHE A 217 -3.60 22.33 -20.68
C PHE A 217 -4.17 20.93 -20.42
N LEU A 218 -4.82 20.71 -19.28
CA LEU A 218 -5.19 19.38 -18.79
C LEU A 218 -6.71 19.20 -18.77
N GLY A 219 -7.20 18.16 -19.44
CA GLY A 219 -8.60 17.74 -19.43
C GLY A 219 -8.78 16.38 -18.76
N TYR A 220 -9.91 16.20 -18.07
CA TYR A 220 -10.32 14.93 -17.49
C TYR A 220 -11.71 14.56 -18.00
N VAL A 221 -11.79 13.53 -18.84
CA VAL A 221 -13.06 13.01 -19.31
C VAL A 221 -12.91 11.51 -19.52
N ASN A 222 -13.63 10.68 -18.77
CA ASN A 222 -13.66 9.24 -19.06
C ASN A 222 -14.30 9.01 -20.43
N THR A 223 -13.50 8.54 -21.40
CA THR A 223 -13.93 8.45 -22.80
C THR A 223 -13.19 7.34 -23.54
N THR A 224 -13.87 6.75 -24.52
CA THR A 224 -13.29 5.85 -25.52
C THR A 224 -13.24 6.50 -26.91
N ASP A 225 -13.78 7.70 -27.07
CA ASP A 225 -13.90 8.40 -28.34
C ASP A 225 -12.63 9.19 -28.68
N PHE A 226 -11.70 8.54 -29.38
CA PHE A 226 -10.45 9.18 -29.80
C PHE A 226 -10.68 10.30 -30.82
N ASP A 227 -11.50 10.08 -31.85
CA ASP A 227 -11.59 10.99 -32.99
C ASP A 227 -12.19 12.36 -32.61
N ARG A 228 -13.08 12.39 -31.61
CA ARG A 228 -13.58 13.64 -31.04
C ARG A 228 -12.47 14.46 -30.39
N TYR A 229 -11.71 13.83 -29.50
CA TYR A 229 -10.73 14.54 -28.66
C TYR A 229 -9.38 14.77 -29.35
N ALA A 230 -9.05 13.96 -30.36
CA ALA A 230 -7.84 14.12 -31.16
C ALA A 230 -7.79 15.45 -31.92
N LYS A 231 -8.90 16.19 -32.03
CA LYS A 231 -8.95 17.55 -32.62
C LYS A 231 -8.46 18.63 -31.65
N GLU A 232 -8.71 18.44 -30.35
CA GLU A 232 -8.49 19.45 -29.31
C GLU A 232 -7.26 19.17 -28.44
N TYR A 233 -6.82 17.91 -28.39
CA TYR A 233 -5.73 17.45 -27.55
C TYR A 233 -4.59 16.87 -28.39
N ASP A 234 -3.37 16.98 -27.86
CA ASP A 234 -2.13 16.49 -28.48
C ASP A 234 -1.61 15.23 -27.80
N ILE A 235 -1.99 15.02 -26.54
CA ILE A 235 -1.69 13.82 -25.76
C ILE A 235 -3.02 13.25 -25.25
N LEU A 236 -3.33 12.01 -25.59
CA LEU A 236 -4.52 11.31 -25.08
C LEU A 236 -4.09 10.06 -24.30
N ILE A 237 -4.37 10.02 -23.01
CA ILE A 237 -4.17 8.84 -22.16
C ILE A 237 -5.50 8.09 -22.10
N LEU A 238 -5.66 7.03 -22.91
CA LEU A 238 -6.92 6.29 -23.02
C LEU A 238 -6.80 4.89 -22.45
N ASP A 239 -7.93 4.28 -22.09
CA ASP A 239 -7.97 2.91 -21.61
C ASP A 239 -7.35 1.94 -22.63
N LYS A 240 -6.69 0.88 -22.16
CA LYS A 240 -6.06 -0.14 -23.03
C LYS A 240 -7.04 -0.74 -24.05
N SER A 241 -8.33 -0.81 -23.73
CA SER A 241 -9.36 -1.27 -24.68
C SER A 241 -9.44 -0.40 -25.94
N VAL A 242 -9.06 0.87 -25.87
CA VAL A 242 -9.03 1.80 -27.00
C VAL A 242 -7.70 1.62 -27.73
N ARG A 243 -7.68 0.70 -28.69
CA ARG A 243 -6.52 0.45 -29.55
C ARG A 243 -6.76 0.98 -30.95
N ILE A 244 -6.14 2.12 -31.24
CA ILE A 244 -6.28 2.84 -32.50
C ILE A 244 -4.91 2.96 -33.17
N GLU A 245 -4.92 2.94 -34.50
CA GLU A 245 -3.77 3.23 -35.34
C GLU A 245 -4.18 4.33 -36.32
N ARG A 246 -3.51 5.48 -36.22
CA ARG A 246 -3.79 6.69 -36.98
C ARG A 246 -2.48 7.30 -37.41
N GLU A 247 -2.41 7.73 -38.66
CA GLU A 247 -1.26 8.50 -39.15
C GLU A 247 -1.12 9.80 -38.35
N GLY A 248 0.12 10.26 -38.15
CA GLY A 248 0.40 11.44 -37.33
C GLY A 248 0.31 11.22 -35.83
N TRP A 249 0.11 9.98 -35.34
CA TRP A 249 0.09 9.67 -33.91
C TRP A 249 1.07 8.55 -33.56
N ALA A 250 1.77 8.70 -32.44
CA ALA A 250 2.57 7.67 -31.82
C ALA A 250 1.82 7.08 -30.62
N ARG A 251 1.65 5.75 -30.59
CA ARG A 251 1.00 5.03 -29.49
C ARG A 251 2.06 4.35 -28.63
N LYS A 252 1.99 4.54 -27.31
CA LYS A 252 2.84 3.82 -26.35
C LYS A 252 1.99 3.23 -25.22
N TYR A 253 2.35 2.02 -24.82
CA TYR A 253 1.66 1.29 -23.76
C TYR A 253 2.22 1.67 -22.38
N TYR A 254 1.32 1.86 -21.42
CA TYR A 254 1.69 2.05 -20.02
C TYR A 254 0.76 1.26 -19.10
N ARG A 255 1.36 0.60 -18.12
CA ARG A 255 0.62 0.12 -16.96
C ARG A 255 0.63 1.21 -15.90
N LEU A 256 -0.53 1.78 -15.56
CA LEU A 256 -0.60 2.87 -14.59
C LEU A 256 -0.66 2.32 -13.17
N THR A 257 -1.53 1.33 -12.97
CA THR A 257 -1.70 0.58 -11.72
C THR A 257 -1.92 -0.90 -12.03
N ASP A 258 -2.18 -1.71 -11.01
CA ASP A 258 -2.58 -3.11 -11.23
C ASP A 258 -3.99 -3.28 -11.81
N ALA A 259 -4.84 -2.26 -11.69
CA ALA A 259 -6.21 -2.28 -12.19
C ALA A 259 -6.41 -1.40 -13.43
N GLN A 260 -5.48 -0.50 -13.74
CA GLN A 260 -5.58 0.43 -14.85
C GLN A 260 -4.36 0.33 -15.75
N GLU A 261 -4.60 -0.08 -16.99
CA GLU A 261 -3.65 -0.05 -18.10
C GLU A 261 -4.13 0.99 -19.13
N SER A 262 -3.19 1.60 -19.86
CA SER A 262 -3.51 2.64 -20.84
C SER A 262 -2.68 2.51 -22.10
N TYR A 263 -3.28 2.92 -23.22
CA TYR A 263 -2.53 3.37 -24.38
C TYR A 263 -2.52 4.89 -24.38
N THR A 264 -1.32 5.47 -24.37
CA THR A 264 -1.15 6.91 -24.53
C THR A 264 -0.77 7.21 -25.97
N TYR A 265 -1.47 8.18 -26.54
CA TYR A 265 -1.28 8.66 -27.90
C TYR A 265 -0.64 10.03 -27.85
N PHE A 266 0.48 10.19 -28.52
CA PHE A 266 1.19 11.45 -28.69
C PHE A 266 1.07 11.87 -30.16
N ARG A 267 0.61 13.09 -30.40
CA ARG A 267 0.59 13.66 -31.74
C ARG A 267 2.04 13.80 -32.21
N ARG A 268 2.37 13.35 -33.42
CA ARG A 268 3.70 13.56 -33.97
C ARG A 268 3.86 15.06 -34.18
N LEU A 269 4.89 15.63 -33.55
CA LEU A 269 5.27 17.00 -33.82
C LEU A 269 5.82 17.04 -35.24
N GLU A 270 5.33 17.99 -36.05
CA GLU A 270 6.00 18.32 -37.30
C GLU A 270 7.39 18.81 -36.91
N VAL A 271 8.40 17.98 -37.18
CA VAL A 271 9.80 18.38 -37.04
C VAL A 271 9.98 19.45 -38.10
N ASP A 272 10.17 20.70 -37.66
CA ASP A 272 10.66 21.77 -38.52
C ASP A 272 11.89 21.21 -39.24
N SER A 273 11.84 21.17 -40.57
CA SER A 273 12.60 20.27 -41.44
C SER A 273 14.12 20.48 -41.47
N ASP A 274 14.69 21.15 -40.46
CA ASP A 274 16.08 21.56 -40.38
C ASP A 274 16.91 20.84 -39.30
N GLN A 275 16.36 19.87 -38.57
CA GLN A 275 17.13 19.11 -37.57
C GLN A 275 16.81 17.60 -37.58
N VAL A 276 17.59 16.89 -38.41
CA VAL A 276 18.18 15.55 -38.19
C VAL A 276 17.23 14.35 -37.92
N SER A 277 17.26 13.45 -38.90
CA SER A 277 16.95 12.01 -38.87
C SER A 277 16.84 11.36 -37.48
N PHE A 278 15.65 10.86 -37.17
CA PHE A 278 15.45 9.86 -36.13
C PHE A 278 15.71 8.46 -36.70
N GLU A 279 16.76 7.80 -36.20
CA GLU A 279 16.79 6.34 -36.08
C GLU A 279 16.09 5.96 -34.75
N LEU A 280 15.13 5.04 -34.82
CA LEU A 280 14.55 4.36 -33.65
C LEU A 280 14.56 2.86 -33.95
N GLU A 281 15.44 2.14 -33.26
CA GLU A 281 15.25 0.73 -32.90
C GLU A 281 14.34 0.62 -31.66
#